data_AF-A0A542KWA1-F1
#
_entry.id   AF-A0A542KWA1-F1
#
_cell.length_a   1.000
_cell.length_b   1.000
_cell.length_c   1.000
_cell.angle_alpha   90.00
_cell.angle_beta   90.00
_cell.angle_gamma   90.00
#
_symmetry.space_group_name_H-M   'P 1'
#
loop_
_entity.id
_entity.type
_entity.pdbx_description
1 polymer ?
#
loop_
_entity_poly.entity_id
_entity_poly.type
_entity_poly.pdbx_seq_one_letter_code
_entity_poly.pdbx_strand_id
1 'polypeptide(L)'
;MPHVPADTDVYEVFAQTGSGSPLNHVGSLVAPRRDAAWHLAKETYGRRDDLFRLWVVRRTDLIVSSAEDRGLLAAKTRMPHRQPGFPTTRRRDRSAAPDTPQHNSAAPHDNERRESAGRARSGLWLALAEDLFVLGNRLGERIVDYIDLEESLAVGSIGQEALAHAETILSLHGFDASAADAHLFERPQEQWRVSRVIGRLTDWPSTVVCALVISAAVSVLAEERAAGEPAFAAIRDEQLVHLEHWRRWARALAAWPETSEEFTQAYAEVTHCAGDLFGAGPHDAVTQALHARLTALVGDSGVPGSRLPHQPVPRAAGSGGSVLADCLARGRLVREHYAPEVFL
;
A
#
# COMPACT_ATOMS: atom_id res chain seq x y z
N MET A 1 11.48 5.80 59.60
CA MET A 1 12.49 6.83 59.29
C MET A 1 11.83 7.89 58.43
N PRO A 2 11.95 9.20 58.74
CA PRO A 2 11.47 10.24 57.85
C PRO A 2 12.25 10.17 56.54
N HIS A 3 11.53 10.11 55.43
CA HIS A 3 12.11 10.07 54.09
C HIS A 3 12.68 11.46 53.77
N VAL A 4 13.99 11.56 53.55
CA VAL A 4 14.64 12.79 53.09
C VAL A 4 14.38 12.91 51.58
N PRO A 5 13.65 13.92 51.11
CA PRO A 5 13.37 14.08 49.69
C PRO A 5 14.64 14.24 48.87
N ALA A 6 14.82 13.40 47.84
CA ALA A 6 15.76 13.61 46.76
C ALA A 6 15.03 14.16 45.52
N ASP A 7 15.79 14.67 44.54
CA ASP A 7 15.22 15.22 43.30
C ASP A 7 14.47 14.14 42.47
N THR A 8 14.80 12.86 42.69
CA THR A 8 14.10 11.70 42.13
C THR A 8 12.69 11.46 42.70
N ASP A 9 12.36 12.15 43.80
CA ASP A 9 11.08 12.00 44.51
C ASP A 9 10.08 13.09 44.13
N VAL A 10 10.45 13.96 43.19
CA VAL A 10 9.61 15.03 42.68
C VAL A 10 8.78 14.53 41.50
N TYR A 11 7.47 14.77 41.57
CA TYR A 11 6.51 14.44 40.52
C TYR A 11 5.82 15.70 40.02
N GLU A 12 5.66 15.79 38.70
CA GLU A 12 4.83 16.78 38.04
C GLU A 12 3.41 16.24 37.87
N VAL A 13 2.42 17.07 38.18
CA VAL A 13 1.00 16.71 38.16
C VAL A 13 0.30 17.47 37.05
N PHE A 14 -0.44 16.73 36.22
CA PHE A 14 -1.28 17.28 35.16
C PHE A 14 -2.73 16.82 35.36
N ALA A 15 -3.67 17.76 35.31
CA ALA A 15 -5.08 17.51 35.55
C ALA A 15 -5.93 17.96 34.37
N GLN A 16 -6.99 17.20 34.10
CA GLN A 16 -8.03 17.50 33.12
C GLN A 16 -9.37 17.46 33.85
N THR A 17 -10.14 18.55 33.81
CA THR A 17 -11.41 18.70 34.53
C THR A 17 -12.65 18.39 33.66
N GLY A 18 -12.48 18.18 32.35
CA GLY A 18 -13.57 17.84 31.43
C GLY A 18 -13.08 17.06 30.22
N SER A 19 -13.95 16.23 29.63
CA SER A 19 -13.59 15.29 28.56
C SER A 19 -13.03 15.96 27.30
N GLY A 20 -13.38 17.22 27.04
CA GLY A 20 -12.89 18.02 25.91
C GLY A 20 -11.75 19.00 26.23
N SER A 21 -11.34 19.13 27.50
CA SER A 21 -10.29 20.07 27.91
C SER A 21 -8.90 19.43 27.82
N PRO A 22 -7.82 20.18 27.54
CA PRO A 22 -6.47 19.62 27.57
C PRO A 22 -6.05 19.26 29.01
N LEU A 23 -5.09 18.35 29.14
CA LEU A 23 -4.35 18.14 30.39
C LEU A 23 -3.48 19.37 30.66
N ASN A 24 -3.67 20.01 31.81
CA ASN A 24 -2.90 21.17 32.23
C ASN A 24 -1.98 20.79 33.39
N HIS A 25 -0.75 21.31 33.38
CA HIS A 25 0.12 21.22 34.54
C HIS A 25 -0.49 22.03 35.70
N VAL A 26 -0.68 21.39 36.86
CA VAL A 26 -1.30 22.01 38.04
C VAL A 26 -0.32 22.22 39.20
N GLY A 27 0.85 21.58 39.14
CA GLY A 27 1.90 21.75 40.12
C GLY A 27 2.80 20.53 40.25
N SER A 28 3.64 20.54 41.27
CA SER A 28 4.53 19.44 41.62
C SER A 28 4.32 19.01 43.07
N LEU A 29 4.64 17.75 43.36
CA LEU A 29 4.63 17.19 44.70
C LEU A 29 5.83 16.30 44.94
N VAL A 30 6.12 16.04 46.22
CA VAL A 30 7.16 15.11 46.64
C VAL A 30 6.51 13.85 47.18
N ALA A 31 6.91 12.69 46.66
CA ALA A 31 6.43 11.41 47.15
C ALA A 31 7.50 10.31 47.01
N PRO A 32 7.58 9.38 47.96
CA PRO A 32 8.63 8.34 47.96
C PRO A 32 8.40 7.23 46.92
N ARG A 33 7.22 7.16 46.29
CA ARG A 33 6.85 6.16 45.28
C ARG A 33 5.65 6.59 44.46
N ARG A 34 5.53 6.02 43.25
CA ARG A 34 4.51 6.36 42.24
C ARG A 34 3.07 6.30 42.78
N ASP A 35 2.70 5.25 43.49
CA ASP A 35 1.33 5.09 44.01
C ASP A 35 0.98 6.18 45.03
N ALA A 36 1.92 6.50 45.93
CA ALA A 36 1.75 7.58 46.89
C ALA A 36 1.66 8.95 46.21
N ALA A 37 2.44 9.16 45.14
CA ALA A 37 2.41 10.37 44.33
C ALA A 37 1.02 10.57 43.72
N TRP A 38 0.41 9.50 43.17
CA TRP A 38 -0.91 9.58 42.56
C TRP A 38 -2.01 9.90 43.57
N HIS A 39 -2.02 9.23 44.72
CA HIS A 39 -3.00 9.53 45.78
C HIS A 39 -2.85 10.94 46.32
N LEU A 40 -1.61 11.40 46.56
CA LEU A 40 -1.35 12.75 47.03
C LEU A 40 -1.76 13.80 46.00
N ALA A 41 -1.52 13.56 44.71
CA ALA A 41 -1.96 14.44 43.63
C ALA A 41 -3.49 14.55 43.60
N LYS A 42 -4.21 13.43 43.68
CA LYS A 42 -5.67 13.42 43.71
C LYS A 42 -6.22 14.23 44.89
N GLU A 43 -5.67 14.03 46.08
CA GLU A 43 -6.11 14.74 47.30
C GLU A 43 -5.76 16.23 47.27
N THR A 44 -4.65 16.60 46.63
CA THR A 44 -4.17 17.99 46.58
C THR A 44 -4.92 18.79 45.52
N TYR A 45 -5.09 18.21 44.33
CA TYR A 45 -5.57 18.92 43.14
C TYR A 45 -6.99 18.54 42.70
N GLY A 46 -7.60 17.49 43.28
CA GLY A 46 -8.95 17.03 42.95
C GLY A 46 -10.04 17.47 43.93
N ARG A 47 -9.78 18.48 44.77
CA ARG A 47 -10.69 18.86 45.87
C ARG A 47 -11.93 19.66 45.47
N ARG A 48 -11.87 20.41 44.36
CA ARG A 48 -12.93 21.36 43.97
C ARG A 48 -13.49 21.11 42.58
N ASP A 49 -12.75 20.40 41.73
CA ASP A 49 -13.10 20.15 40.34
C ASP A 49 -13.31 18.66 40.11
N ASP A 50 -14.31 18.30 39.31
CA ASP A 50 -14.50 16.94 38.82
C ASP A 50 -13.35 16.60 37.86
N LEU A 51 -12.34 15.91 38.37
CA LEU A 51 -11.21 15.47 37.55
C LEU A 51 -11.65 14.35 36.60
N PHE A 52 -11.60 14.64 35.29
CA PHE A 52 -11.76 13.64 34.24
C PHE A 52 -10.52 12.75 34.07
N ARG A 53 -9.31 13.33 34.19
CA ARG A 53 -8.04 12.59 34.07
C ARG A 53 -6.94 13.24 34.89
N LEU A 54 -6.06 12.43 35.48
CA LEU A 54 -4.91 12.85 36.28
C LEU A 54 -3.66 12.10 35.84
N TRP A 55 -2.63 12.82 35.41
CA TRP A 55 -1.29 12.28 35.14
C TRP A 55 -0.32 12.74 36.21
N VAL A 56 0.50 11.80 36.68
CA VAL A 56 1.55 12.06 37.67
C VAL A 56 2.82 11.40 37.16
N VAL A 57 3.81 12.22 36.84
CA VAL A 57 5.04 11.79 36.16
C VAL A 57 6.23 12.19 37.01
N ARG A 58 7.23 11.32 37.17
CA ARG A 58 8.48 11.73 37.84
C ARG A 58 9.14 12.82 37.02
N ARG A 59 9.65 13.87 37.68
CA ARG A 59 10.36 14.96 37.00
C ARG A 59 11.53 14.45 36.18
N THR A 60 12.25 13.45 36.67
CA THR A 60 13.38 12.81 35.96
C THR A 60 12.98 12.04 34.71
N ASP A 61 11.71 11.68 34.57
CA ASP A 61 11.18 10.96 33.40
C ASP A 61 10.78 11.97 32.28
N LEU A 62 10.83 13.29 32.54
CA LEU A 62 10.52 14.32 31.55
C LEU A 62 11.76 14.73 30.74
N ILE A 63 11.60 14.76 29.42
CA ILE A 63 12.57 15.39 28.52
C ILE A 63 12.22 16.87 28.45
N VAL A 64 13.07 17.72 29.02
CA VAL A 64 12.86 19.17 29.09
C VAL A 64 13.83 19.86 28.15
N SER A 65 13.29 20.70 27.26
CA SER A 65 14.09 21.53 26.36
C SER A 65 14.98 22.51 27.12
N SER A 66 16.20 22.68 26.65
CA SER A 66 17.17 23.65 27.17
C SER A 66 16.98 25.04 26.55
N ALA A 67 17.77 26.02 27.01
CA ALA A 67 17.82 27.34 26.40
C ALA A 67 18.33 27.31 24.95
N GLU A 68 19.16 26.34 24.59
CA GLU A 68 19.74 26.16 23.25
C GLU A 68 18.67 25.70 22.23
N ASP A 69 17.68 24.94 22.70
CA ASP A 69 16.57 24.44 21.87
C ASP A 69 15.56 25.52 21.50
N ARG A 70 15.65 26.72 22.09
CA ARG A 70 14.68 27.80 21.89
C ARG A 70 14.56 28.21 20.42
N GLY A 71 15.66 28.16 19.67
CA GLY A 71 15.66 28.43 18.23
C GLY A 71 14.87 27.38 17.43
N LEU A 72 15.02 26.10 17.79
CA LEU A 72 14.29 24.98 17.19
C LEU A 72 12.79 25.06 17.51
N LEU A 73 12.45 25.37 18.76
CA LEU A 73 11.05 25.51 19.21
C LEU A 73 10.33 26.72 18.60
N ALA A 74 11.06 27.81 18.32
CA ALA A 74 10.52 29.01 17.70
C ALA A 74 10.39 28.91 16.18
N ALA A 75 11.04 27.92 15.54
CA ALA A 75 10.95 27.70 14.11
C ALA A 75 9.51 27.32 13.74
N LYS A 76 8.82 28.23 13.03
CA LYS A 76 7.49 27.95 12.50
C LYS A 76 7.62 26.96 11.37
N THR A 77 7.43 25.67 11.66
CA THR A 77 7.11 24.69 10.62
C THR A 77 5.85 25.19 9.92
N ARG A 78 5.96 25.44 8.61
CA ARG A 78 4.84 25.95 7.78
C ARG A 78 3.69 24.95 7.66
N MET A 79 3.88 23.73 8.20
CA MET A 79 2.87 22.68 8.31
C MET A 79 2.31 22.68 9.74
N PRO A 80 0.99 22.82 9.93
CA PRO A 80 0.39 22.52 11.23
C PRO A 80 0.73 21.09 11.63
N HIS A 81 0.86 20.82 12.94
CA HIS A 81 0.95 19.46 13.45
C HIS A 81 -0.21 18.65 12.86
N ARG A 82 0.11 17.52 12.23
CA ARG A 82 -0.90 16.73 11.52
C ARG A 82 -1.75 16.01 12.55
N GLN A 83 -3.03 16.35 12.61
CA GLN A 83 -4.05 15.50 13.24
C GLN A 83 -4.17 14.23 12.37
N PRO A 84 -4.26 13.02 12.96
CA PRO A 84 -4.65 11.82 12.23
C PRO A 84 -6.12 11.97 11.80
N GLY A 85 -6.32 12.69 10.70
CA GLY A 85 -7.60 12.82 10.02
C GLY A 85 -7.62 11.84 8.86
N PHE A 86 -8.52 10.87 8.91
CA PHE A 86 -8.91 10.09 7.74
C PHE A 86 -9.29 11.05 6.59
N PRO A 87 -8.79 10.87 5.36
CA PRO A 87 -9.28 11.59 4.20
C PRO A 87 -10.69 11.09 3.85
N THR A 88 -11.73 11.62 4.49
CA THR A 88 -13.14 11.27 4.19
C THR A 88 -13.71 12.00 2.98
N THR A 89 -12.93 12.86 2.30
CA THR A 89 -13.46 13.81 1.30
C THR A 89 -13.17 13.48 -0.17
N ARG A 90 -12.82 12.22 -0.51
CA ARG A 90 -12.83 11.75 -1.91
C ARG A 90 -13.70 10.52 -2.18
N ARG A 91 -14.62 10.20 -1.27
CA ARG A 91 -15.69 9.23 -1.54
C ARG A 91 -16.90 9.95 -2.15
N ARG A 92 -16.80 10.35 -3.43
CA ARG A 92 -17.98 10.74 -4.21
C ARG A 92 -18.24 9.66 -5.26
N ASP A 93 -19.41 9.03 -5.09
CA ASP A 93 -20.20 8.24 -6.02
C ASP A 93 -19.45 7.56 -7.17
N ARG A 94 -19.12 6.28 -6.94
CA ARG A 94 -18.54 5.38 -7.95
C ARG A 94 -19.58 4.49 -8.63
N SER A 95 -20.86 4.82 -8.52
CA SER A 95 -21.95 3.95 -8.98
C SER A 95 -23.10 4.75 -9.57
N ALA A 96 -22.91 5.25 -10.80
CA ALA A 96 -23.99 5.59 -11.72
C ALA A 96 -23.44 5.69 -13.15
N ALA A 97 -23.46 4.59 -13.89
CA ALA A 97 -23.39 4.61 -15.35
C ALA A 97 -24.72 4.04 -15.89
N PRO A 98 -25.42 4.74 -16.79
CA PRO A 98 -26.62 4.20 -17.41
C PRO A 98 -26.25 3.20 -18.51
N ASP A 99 -26.94 2.05 -18.52
CA ASP A 99 -26.90 1.10 -19.62
C ASP A 99 -27.35 1.77 -20.92
N THR A 100 -26.54 1.68 -21.96
CA THR A 100 -27.00 1.92 -23.34
C THR A 100 -26.39 0.89 -24.28
N PRO A 101 -27.19 0.00 -24.88
CA PRO A 101 -26.69 -0.92 -25.88
C PRO A 101 -26.62 -0.21 -27.24
N GLN A 102 -25.42 -0.06 -27.79
CA GLN A 102 -25.23 0.32 -29.19
C GLN A 102 -25.00 -0.94 -30.02
N HIS A 103 -26.03 -1.33 -30.76
CA HIS A 103 -25.96 -2.36 -31.79
C HIS A 103 -25.52 -1.70 -33.12
N ASN A 104 -24.29 -1.94 -33.54
CA ASN A 104 -23.83 -1.61 -34.89
C ASN A 104 -23.54 -2.91 -35.64
N SER A 105 -24.28 -3.14 -36.73
CA SER A 105 -24.11 -4.29 -37.61
C SER A 105 -22.81 -4.18 -38.40
N ALA A 106 -21.77 -4.88 -37.96
CA ALA A 106 -20.53 -5.11 -38.71
C ALA A 106 -20.52 -6.51 -39.34
N ALA A 107 -19.79 -6.68 -40.44
CA ALA A 107 -19.69 -7.93 -41.18
C ALA A 107 -19.14 -9.08 -40.29
N PRO A 108 -19.57 -10.35 -40.51
CA PRO A 108 -19.34 -11.47 -39.58
C PRO A 108 -17.87 -11.67 -39.16
N HIS A 109 -16.94 -11.56 -40.11
CA HIS A 109 -15.51 -11.78 -39.88
C HIS A 109 -14.81 -10.66 -39.09
N ASP A 110 -15.31 -9.42 -39.15
CA ASP A 110 -14.77 -8.31 -38.36
C ASP A 110 -15.27 -8.37 -36.92
N ASN A 111 -16.49 -8.87 -36.72
CA ASN A 111 -17.06 -9.04 -35.39
C ASN A 111 -16.34 -10.15 -34.61
N GLU A 112 -16.08 -11.31 -35.24
CA GLU A 112 -15.32 -12.42 -34.63
C GLU A 112 -13.89 -12.01 -34.21
N ARG A 113 -13.20 -11.21 -35.05
CA ARG A 113 -11.85 -10.69 -34.71
C ARG A 113 -11.89 -9.69 -33.56
N ARG A 114 -12.87 -8.78 -33.56
CA ARG A 114 -13.05 -7.79 -32.48
C ARG A 114 -13.40 -8.46 -31.16
N GLU A 115 -14.29 -9.45 -31.18
CA GLU A 115 -14.66 -10.23 -30.01
C GLU A 115 -13.49 -11.06 -29.48
N SER A 116 -12.70 -11.68 -30.36
CA SER A 116 -11.49 -12.43 -29.97
C SER A 116 -10.45 -11.52 -29.31
N ALA A 117 -10.20 -10.35 -29.90
CA ALA A 117 -9.30 -9.34 -29.33
C ALA A 117 -9.85 -8.75 -28.02
N GLY A 118 -11.17 -8.61 -27.89
CA GLY A 118 -11.84 -8.20 -26.65
C GLY A 118 -11.66 -9.23 -25.54
N ARG A 119 -11.87 -10.52 -25.84
CA ARG A 119 -11.64 -11.63 -24.89
C ARG A 119 -10.19 -11.73 -24.45
N ALA A 120 -9.23 -11.57 -25.38
CA ALA A 120 -7.80 -11.57 -25.05
C ALA A 120 -7.44 -10.43 -24.09
N ARG A 121 -7.93 -9.21 -24.34
CA ARG A 121 -7.72 -8.05 -23.46
C ARG A 121 -8.39 -8.22 -22.10
N SER A 122 -9.59 -8.77 -22.05
CA SER A 122 -10.27 -9.08 -20.79
C SER A 122 -9.46 -10.10 -19.96
N GLY A 123 -8.94 -11.16 -20.60
CA GLY A 123 -8.09 -12.12 -19.93
C GLY A 123 -6.81 -11.52 -19.34
N LEU A 124 -6.24 -10.51 -20.01
CA LEU A 124 -5.07 -9.78 -19.51
C LEU A 124 -5.40 -8.91 -18.28
N TRP A 125 -6.53 -8.19 -18.31
CA TRP A 125 -6.97 -7.42 -17.15
C TRP A 125 -7.17 -8.29 -15.92
N LEU A 126 -7.82 -9.46 -16.08
CA LEU A 126 -8.00 -10.41 -14.98
C LEU A 126 -6.65 -10.92 -14.45
N ALA A 127 -5.69 -11.21 -15.33
CA ALA A 127 -4.36 -11.65 -14.91
C ALA A 127 -3.59 -10.55 -14.14
N LEU A 128 -3.67 -9.29 -14.56
CA LEU A 128 -3.07 -8.17 -13.82
C LEU A 128 -3.81 -7.86 -12.51
N ALA A 129 -5.12 -8.10 -12.43
CA ALA A 129 -5.86 -8.01 -11.17
C ALA A 129 -5.35 -9.04 -10.16
N GLU A 130 -5.02 -10.26 -10.59
CA GLU A 130 -4.38 -11.26 -9.73
C GLU A 130 -2.98 -10.82 -9.26
N ASP A 131 -2.17 -10.19 -10.12
CA ASP A 131 -0.87 -9.63 -9.72
C ASP A 131 -1.03 -8.54 -8.65
N LEU A 132 -1.99 -7.61 -8.86
CA LEU A 132 -2.31 -6.55 -7.93
C LEU A 132 -2.82 -7.08 -6.60
N PHE A 133 -3.65 -8.13 -6.62
CA PHE A 133 -4.15 -8.78 -5.41
C PHE A 133 -3.02 -9.36 -4.57
N VAL A 134 -2.09 -10.09 -5.19
CA VAL A 134 -0.95 -10.68 -4.48
C VAL A 134 0.02 -9.60 -4.00
N LEU A 135 0.29 -8.59 -4.84
CA LEU A 135 1.12 -7.45 -4.46
C LEU A 135 0.53 -6.72 -3.24
N GLY A 136 -0.77 -6.41 -3.27
CA GLY A 136 -1.45 -5.70 -2.19
C GLY A 136 -1.34 -6.44 -0.85
N ASN A 137 -1.58 -7.75 -0.84
CA ASN A 137 -1.39 -8.58 0.35
C ASN A 137 0.07 -8.59 0.84
N ARG A 138 1.04 -8.70 -0.07
CA ARG A 138 2.47 -8.70 0.26
C ARG A 138 2.95 -7.38 0.83
N LEU A 139 2.46 -6.26 0.29
CA LEU A 139 2.74 -4.93 0.84
C LEU A 139 2.09 -4.74 2.22
N GLY A 140 0.93 -5.35 2.46
CA GLY A 140 0.28 -5.34 3.78
C GLY A 140 1.15 -5.91 4.90
N GLU A 141 1.98 -6.91 4.61
CA GLU A 141 2.94 -7.47 5.59
C GLU A 141 4.00 -6.45 6.01
N ARG A 142 4.36 -5.52 5.13
CA ARG A 142 5.38 -4.49 5.36
C ARG A 142 4.86 -3.32 6.20
N ILE A 143 3.57 -3.27 6.52
CA ILE A 143 3.02 -2.26 7.44
C ILE A 143 3.63 -2.43 8.83
N VAL A 144 3.98 -3.66 9.23
CA VAL A 144 4.57 -3.97 10.54
C VAL A 144 6.07 -4.30 10.48
N ASP A 145 6.62 -4.45 9.28
CA ASP A 145 8.03 -4.74 9.00
C ASP A 145 8.59 -3.66 8.05
N TYR A 146 8.85 -2.48 8.60
CA TYR A 146 9.20 -1.28 7.85
C TYR A 146 10.57 -0.70 8.25
N ILE A 147 11.18 0.02 7.30
CA ILE A 147 12.45 0.72 7.49
C ILE A 147 12.22 2.05 8.23
N ASP A 148 11.22 2.82 7.77
CA ASP A 148 10.76 4.06 8.39
C ASP A 148 9.23 4.19 8.30
N LEU A 149 8.68 5.08 9.11
CA LEU A 149 7.22 5.22 9.25
C LEU A 149 6.58 5.76 7.98
N GLU A 150 7.25 6.71 7.31
CA GLU A 150 6.80 7.27 6.05
C GLU A 150 6.68 6.18 4.98
N GLU A 151 7.64 5.26 4.91
CA GLU A 151 7.58 4.13 4.00
C GLU A 151 6.50 3.13 4.38
N SER A 152 6.32 2.83 5.67
CA SER A 152 5.19 1.99 6.13
C SER A 152 3.84 2.55 5.67
N LEU A 153 3.64 3.86 5.82
CA LEU A 153 2.43 4.54 5.38
C LEU A 153 2.29 4.53 3.86
N ALA A 154 3.37 4.79 3.12
CA ALA A 154 3.36 4.76 1.66
C ALA A 154 3.03 3.37 1.13
N VAL A 155 3.74 2.34 1.59
CA VAL A 155 3.52 0.94 1.19
C VAL A 155 2.14 0.45 1.60
N GLY A 156 1.66 0.82 2.79
CA GLY A 156 0.30 0.53 3.23
C GLY A 156 -0.76 1.12 2.29
N SER A 157 -0.61 2.40 1.91
CA SER A 157 -1.51 3.06 0.97
C SER A 157 -1.49 2.38 -0.41
N ILE A 158 -0.29 2.12 -0.95
CA ILE A 158 -0.13 1.44 -2.24
C ILE A 158 -0.74 0.03 -2.21
N GLY A 159 -0.57 -0.69 -1.11
CA GLY A 159 -1.14 -2.01 -0.91
C GLY A 159 -2.67 -2.00 -0.91
N GLN A 160 -3.28 -1.04 -0.21
CA GLN A 160 -4.74 -0.87 -0.20
C GLN A 160 -5.29 -0.52 -1.59
N GLU A 161 -4.62 0.38 -2.31
CA GLU A 161 -5.01 0.76 -3.67
C GLU A 161 -4.83 -0.41 -4.66
N ALA A 162 -3.80 -1.24 -4.49
CA ALA A 162 -3.62 -2.43 -5.31
C ALA A 162 -4.79 -3.42 -5.16
N LEU A 163 -5.25 -3.65 -3.92
CA LEU A 163 -6.43 -4.49 -3.66
C LEU A 163 -7.71 -3.87 -4.25
N ALA A 164 -7.91 -2.57 -4.07
CA ALA A 164 -9.07 -1.85 -4.60
C ALA A 164 -9.08 -1.83 -6.15
N HIS A 165 -7.90 -1.76 -6.78
CA HIS A 165 -7.77 -1.87 -8.23
C HIS A 165 -8.08 -3.27 -8.73
N ALA A 166 -7.61 -4.32 -8.04
CA ALA A 166 -7.96 -5.69 -8.39
C ALA A 166 -9.49 -5.88 -8.36
N GLU A 167 -10.16 -5.44 -7.29
CA GLU A 167 -11.62 -5.48 -7.15
C GLU A 167 -12.33 -4.67 -8.25
N THR A 168 -11.89 -3.43 -8.48
CA THR A 168 -12.47 -2.56 -9.52
C THR A 168 -12.35 -3.20 -10.90
N ILE A 169 -11.20 -3.81 -11.21
CA ILE A 169 -10.99 -4.52 -12.48
C ILE A 169 -11.95 -5.71 -12.59
N LEU A 170 -12.12 -6.52 -11.53
CA LEU A 170 -13.07 -7.63 -11.53
C LEU A 170 -14.51 -7.13 -11.78
N SER A 171 -14.93 -6.08 -11.07
CA SER A 171 -16.26 -5.49 -11.23
C SER A 171 -16.51 -4.98 -12.66
N LEU A 172 -15.54 -4.28 -13.25
CA LEU A 172 -15.61 -3.81 -14.65
C LEU A 172 -15.64 -4.95 -15.68
N HIS A 173 -15.31 -6.19 -15.26
CA HIS A 173 -15.41 -7.39 -16.07
C HIS A 173 -16.61 -8.28 -15.69
N GLY A 174 -17.59 -7.73 -14.95
CA GLY A 174 -18.88 -8.36 -14.69
C GLY A 174 -18.91 -9.28 -13.48
N PHE A 175 -17.90 -9.22 -12.61
CA PHE A 175 -17.93 -9.93 -11.34
C PHE A 175 -18.76 -9.11 -10.33
N ASP A 176 -19.76 -9.75 -9.74
CA ASP A 176 -20.33 -9.26 -8.49
C ASP A 176 -19.41 -9.62 -7.30
N ALA A 177 -19.76 -9.12 -6.11
CA ALA A 177 -19.05 -9.38 -4.85
C ALA A 177 -18.74 -10.88 -4.64
N SER A 178 -19.77 -11.72 -4.69
CA SER A 178 -19.67 -13.17 -4.50
C SER A 178 -18.75 -13.83 -5.54
N ALA A 179 -18.89 -13.45 -6.81
CA ALA A 179 -18.05 -13.96 -7.88
C ALA A 179 -16.59 -13.52 -7.74
N ALA A 180 -16.35 -12.27 -7.32
CA ALA A 180 -15.00 -11.76 -7.06
C ALA A 180 -14.35 -12.52 -5.89
N ASP A 181 -15.10 -12.78 -4.82
CA ASP A 181 -14.65 -13.54 -3.68
C ASP A 181 -14.34 -15.01 -4.03
N ALA A 182 -15.22 -15.66 -4.80
CA ALA A 182 -14.95 -16.99 -5.33
C ALA A 182 -13.71 -16.99 -6.23
N HIS A 183 -13.53 -15.94 -7.03
CA HIS A 183 -12.39 -15.80 -7.93
C HIS A 183 -11.05 -15.65 -7.19
N LEU A 184 -11.03 -14.93 -6.07
CA LEU A 184 -9.80 -14.59 -5.32
C LEU A 184 -9.49 -15.56 -4.18
N PHE A 185 -10.50 -16.23 -3.61
CA PHE A 185 -10.28 -17.07 -2.42
C PHE A 185 -10.60 -18.54 -2.65
N GLU A 186 -11.50 -18.90 -3.56
CA GLU A 186 -11.91 -20.32 -3.74
C GLU A 186 -11.16 -21.01 -4.88
N ARG A 187 -10.68 -20.26 -5.87
CA ARG A 187 -9.97 -20.83 -7.02
C ARG A 187 -8.67 -21.53 -6.62
N PRO A 188 -8.44 -22.78 -7.03
CA PRO A 188 -7.20 -23.49 -6.73
C PRO A 188 -6.01 -22.84 -7.46
N GLN A 189 -4.81 -22.98 -6.90
CA GLN A 189 -3.60 -22.26 -7.34
C GLN A 189 -3.29 -22.49 -8.83
N GLU A 190 -3.59 -23.66 -9.36
CA GLU A 190 -3.33 -24.06 -10.74
C GLU A 190 -4.16 -23.24 -11.75
N GLN A 191 -5.26 -22.63 -11.28
CA GLN A 191 -6.10 -21.78 -12.12
C GLN A 191 -5.61 -20.32 -12.14
N TRP A 192 -4.76 -19.91 -11.20
CA TRP A 192 -4.21 -18.55 -11.16
C TRP A 192 -3.23 -18.35 -12.30
N ARG A 193 -3.28 -17.18 -12.91
CA ARG A 193 -2.43 -16.75 -14.01
C ARG A 193 -1.59 -15.55 -13.59
N VAL A 194 -0.99 -15.55 -12.41
CA VAL A 194 -0.04 -14.51 -12.01
C VAL A 194 1.21 -14.47 -12.91
N SER A 195 1.84 -13.32 -13.01
CA SER A 195 3.10 -13.13 -13.73
C SER A 195 4.25 -13.77 -12.97
N ARG A 196 5.34 -14.11 -13.67
CA ARG A 196 6.54 -14.68 -13.02
C ARG A 196 7.17 -13.73 -11.99
N VAL A 197 6.90 -12.42 -12.06
CA VAL A 197 7.43 -11.47 -11.08
C VAL A 197 6.86 -11.68 -9.68
N ILE A 198 5.67 -12.29 -9.56
CA ILE A 198 5.10 -12.63 -8.25
C ILE A 198 6.00 -13.58 -7.47
N GLY A 199 6.67 -14.53 -8.14
CA GLY A 199 7.63 -15.43 -7.50
C GLY A 199 8.86 -14.74 -6.90
N ARG A 200 9.06 -13.43 -7.16
CA ARG A 200 10.17 -12.63 -6.65
C ARG A 200 9.76 -11.69 -5.51
N LEU A 201 8.51 -11.70 -5.03
CA LEU A 201 8.08 -10.90 -3.87
C LEU A 201 8.56 -11.50 -2.53
N THR A 202 9.88 -11.67 -2.39
CA THR A 202 10.53 -12.37 -1.27
C THR A 202 11.29 -11.44 -0.33
N ASP A 203 11.94 -10.41 -0.89
CA ASP A 203 12.82 -9.48 -0.19
C ASP A 203 12.51 -8.04 -0.62
N TRP A 204 13.08 -7.07 0.08
CA TRP A 204 12.80 -5.66 -0.18
C TRP A 204 13.30 -5.19 -1.57
N PRO A 205 14.55 -5.47 -1.98
CA PRO A 205 15.03 -5.15 -3.33
C PRO A 205 14.09 -5.67 -4.43
N SER A 206 13.73 -6.96 -4.38
CA SER A 206 12.86 -7.56 -5.38
C SER A 206 11.44 -7.01 -5.32
N THR A 207 10.92 -6.71 -4.12
CA THR A 207 9.60 -6.08 -3.93
C THR A 207 9.51 -4.73 -4.64
N VAL A 208 10.53 -3.88 -4.49
CA VAL A 208 10.60 -2.57 -5.17
C VAL A 208 10.51 -2.74 -6.68
N VAL A 209 11.26 -3.69 -7.25
CA VAL A 209 11.26 -3.89 -8.71
C VAL A 209 9.97 -4.53 -9.20
N CYS A 210 9.41 -5.49 -8.47
CA CYS A 210 8.12 -6.11 -8.80
C CYS A 210 6.99 -5.08 -8.80
N ALA A 211 6.92 -4.24 -7.77
CA ALA A 211 5.91 -3.19 -7.69
C ALA A 211 6.09 -2.14 -8.82
N LEU A 212 7.34 -1.78 -9.14
CA LEU A 212 7.66 -0.91 -10.27
C LEU A 212 7.12 -1.47 -11.59
N VAL A 213 7.44 -2.72 -11.94
CA VAL A 213 7.04 -3.31 -13.23
C VAL A 213 5.54 -3.60 -13.30
N ILE A 214 4.90 -3.94 -12.18
CA ILE A 214 3.43 -4.13 -12.11
C ILE A 214 2.73 -2.79 -12.29
N SER A 215 3.13 -1.74 -11.57
CA SER A 215 2.55 -0.39 -11.74
C SER A 215 2.74 0.13 -13.16
N ALA A 216 3.92 -0.09 -13.75
CA ALA A 216 4.18 0.22 -15.15
C ALA A 216 3.24 -0.55 -16.10
N ALA A 217 3.08 -1.87 -15.94
CA ALA A 217 2.22 -2.67 -16.80
C ALA A 217 0.75 -2.28 -16.71
N VAL A 218 0.23 -2.07 -15.49
CA VAL A 218 -1.16 -1.65 -15.27
C VAL A 218 -1.40 -0.28 -15.88
N SER A 219 -0.50 0.69 -15.69
CA SER A 219 -0.63 2.03 -16.29
C SER A 219 -0.63 2.00 -17.83
N VAL A 220 0.24 1.18 -18.44
CA VAL A 220 0.29 1.01 -19.90
C VAL A 220 -1.03 0.46 -20.45
N LEU A 221 -1.59 -0.56 -19.80
CA LEU A 221 -2.85 -1.15 -20.23
C LEU A 221 -4.06 -0.23 -19.96
N ALA A 222 -4.05 0.47 -18.83
CA ALA A 222 -5.10 1.41 -18.45
C ALA A 222 -5.22 2.58 -19.45
N GLU A 223 -4.09 3.07 -19.99
CA GLU A 223 -4.07 4.13 -21.00
C GLU A 223 -4.95 3.82 -22.23
N GLU A 224 -5.04 2.55 -22.65
CA GLU A 224 -5.85 2.15 -23.81
C GLU A 224 -7.35 2.43 -23.60
N ARG A 225 -7.81 2.54 -22.35
CA ARG A 225 -9.22 2.75 -21.97
C ARG A 225 -9.46 4.08 -21.28
N ALA A 226 -8.42 4.76 -20.79
CA ALA A 226 -8.52 5.96 -19.97
C ALA A 226 -9.28 7.12 -20.64
N ALA A 227 -9.23 7.24 -21.97
CA ALA A 227 -9.94 8.30 -22.69
C ALA A 227 -11.47 8.15 -22.67
N GLY A 228 -11.98 6.92 -22.57
CA GLY A 228 -13.42 6.62 -22.62
C GLY A 228 -14.01 6.15 -21.29
N GLU A 229 -13.16 5.72 -20.35
CA GLU A 229 -13.60 5.03 -19.15
C GLU A 229 -12.93 5.63 -17.89
N PRO A 230 -13.67 6.45 -17.11
CA PRO A 230 -13.11 7.18 -15.96
C PRO A 230 -12.45 6.29 -14.91
N ALA A 231 -12.95 5.07 -14.73
CA ALA A 231 -12.36 4.11 -13.80
C ALA A 231 -10.92 3.71 -14.22
N PHE A 232 -10.69 3.46 -15.52
CA PHE A 232 -9.35 3.17 -16.03
C PHE A 232 -8.44 4.40 -16.03
N ALA A 233 -9.00 5.61 -16.21
CA ALA A 233 -8.23 6.84 -16.03
C ALA A 233 -7.74 6.99 -14.58
N ALA A 234 -8.61 6.74 -13.59
CA ALA A 234 -8.24 6.78 -12.18
C ALA A 234 -7.16 5.72 -11.85
N ILE A 235 -7.36 4.47 -12.27
CA ILE A 235 -6.38 3.39 -12.11
C ILE A 235 -5.03 3.80 -12.68
N ARG A 236 -5.01 4.35 -13.91
CA ARG A 236 -3.77 4.80 -14.54
C ARG A 236 -3.08 5.87 -13.71
N ASP A 237 -3.80 6.92 -13.35
CA ASP A 237 -3.23 8.10 -12.70
C ASP A 237 -2.63 7.74 -11.33
N GLU A 238 -3.31 6.86 -10.57
CA GLU A 238 -2.81 6.33 -9.30
C GLU A 238 -1.58 5.43 -9.52
N GLN A 239 -1.60 4.54 -10.51
CA GLN A 239 -0.43 3.69 -10.82
C GLN A 239 0.79 4.47 -11.29
N LEU A 240 0.62 5.62 -11.95
CA LEU A 240 1.73 6.51 -12.31
C LEU A 240 2.35 7.17 -11.06
N VAL A 241 1.55 7.48 -10.04
CA VAL A 241 2.07 7.95 -8.74
C VAL A 241 2.86 6.85 -8.05
N HIS A 242 2.36 5.62 -8.05
CA HIS A 242 3.08 4.45 -7.52
C HIS A 242 4.39 4.21 -8.23
N LEU A 243 4.37 4.25 -9.56
CA LEU A 243 5.56 4.09 -10.38
C LEU A 243 6.65 5.11 -10.01
N GLU A 244 6.29 6.38 -9.78
CA GLU A 244 7.26 7.38 -9.35
C GLU A 244 7.83 7.10 -7.94
N HIS A 245 6.99 6.61 -7.01
CA HIS A 245 7.45 6.15 -5.70
C HIS A 245 8.49 5.04 -5.84
N TRP A 246 8.18 3.99 -6.60
CA TRP A 246 9.09 2.86 -6.79
C TRP A 246 10.36 3.23 -7.56
N ARG A 247 10.29 4.16 -8.51
CA ARG A 247 11.48 4.72 -9.17
C ARG A 247 12.39 5.48 -8.22
N ARG A 248 11.83 6.16 -7.22
CA ARG A 248 12.64 6.83 -6.19
C ARG A 248 13.40 5.79 -5.36
N TRP A 249 12.75 4.71 -4.96
CA TRP A 249 13.39 3.59 -4.28
C TRP A 249 14.44 2.90 -5.12
N ALA A 250 14.13 2.60 -6.38
CA ALA A 250 15.08 1.98 -7.29
C ALA A 250 16.36 2.80 -7.45
N ARG A 251 16.22 4.13 -7.58
CA ARG A 251 17.38 5.04 -7.62
C ARG A 251 18.15 5.06 -6.30
N ALA A 252 17.46 5.04 -5.15
CA ALA A 252 18.10 5.03 -3.84
C ALA A 252 18.92 3.75 -3.63
N LEU A 253 18.31 2.58 -3.87
CA LEU A 253 18.97 1.28 -3.69
C LEU A 253 20.13 1.07 -4.67
N ALA A 254 20.03 1.59 -5.89
CA ALA A 254 21.12 1.55 -6.87
C ALA A 254 22.29 2.50 -6.52
N ALA A 255 22.01 3.62 -5.83
CA ALA A 255 23.03 4.63 -5.50
C ALA A 255 23.82 4.31 -4.23
N TRP A 256 23.28 3.50 -3.33
CA TRP A 256 23.91 3.18 -2.05
C TRP A 256 24.89 2.02 -2.19
N PRO A 257 26.19 2.20 -1.83
CA PRO A 257 27.20 1.15 -1.99
C PRO A 257 26.81 -0.18 -1.35
N GLU A 258 26.19 -0.14 -0.17
CA GLU A 258 25.82 -1.30 0.64
C GLU A 258 24.70 -2.14 0.01
N THR A 259 23.83 -1.54 -0.82
CA THR A 259 22.67 -2.23 -1.43
C THR A 259 22.81 -2.39 -2.94
N SER A 260 23.74 -1.67 -3.58
CA SER A 260 23.81 -1.54 -5.04
C SER A 260 24.02 -2.88 -5.77
N GLU A 261 24.86 -3.76 -5.24
CA GLU A 261 25.14 -5.07 -5.84
C GLU A 261 23.92 -5.99 -5.77
N GLU A 262 23.36 -6.18 -4.57
CA GLU A 262 22.14 -6.98 -4.36
C GLU A 262 20.97 -6.44 -5.18
N PHE A 263 20.78 -5.11 -5.19
CA PHE A 263 19.70 -4.48 -5.92
C PHE A 263 19.87 -4.62 -7.44
N THR A 264 21.10 -4.53 -7.97
CA THR A 264 21.37 -4.74 -9.40
C THR A 264 21.00 -6.17 -9.81
N GLN A 265 21.31 -7.17 -8.96
CA GLN A 265 20.93 -8.55 -9.19
C GLN A 265 19.40 -8.74 -9.18
N ALA A 266 18.73 -8.23 -8.14
CA ALA A 266 17.27 -8.29 -8.04
C ALA A 266 16.59 -7.60 -9.23
N TYR A 267 17.10 -6.43 -9.64
CA TYR A 267 16.60 -5.68 -10.79
C TYR A 267 16.76 -6.45 -12.10
N ALA A 268 17.85 -7.21 -12.28
CA ALA A 268 18.02 -8.06 -13.46
C ALA A 268 17.09 -9.28 -13.49
N GLU A 269 16.92 -9.94 -12.36
CA GLU A 269 16.07 -11.13 -12.27
C GLU A 269 14.59 -10.79 -12.44
N VAL A 270 14.12 -9.72 -11.80
CA VAL A 270 12.72 -9.31 -11.88
C VAL A 270 12.35 -8.82 -13.28
N THR A 271 13.17 -7.98 -13.93
CA THR A 271 12.85 -7.51 -15.29
C THR A 271 12.90 -8.63 -16.33
N HIS A 272 13.75 -9.65 -16.13
CA HIS A 272 13.72 -10.86 -16.94
C HIS A 272 12.40 -11.62 -16.78
N CYS A 273 11.88 -11.71 -15.54
CA CYS A 273 10.58 -12.31 -15.26
C CYS A 273 9.42 -11.51 -15.87
N ALA A 274 9.50 -10.18 -15.84
CA ALA A 274 8.48 -9.23 -16.27
C ALA A 274 8.07 -9.34 -17.76
N GLY A 275 8.82 -10.10 -18.57
CA GLY A 275 8.47 -10.32 -19.98
C GLY A 275 7.13 -10.99 -20.22
N ASP A 276 6.51 -11.62 -19.22
CA ASP A 276 5.21 -12.26 -19.35
C ASP A 276 4.02 -11.41 -18.87
N LEU A 277 4.23 -10.17 -18.42
CA LEU A 277 3.19 -9.33 -17.81
C LEU A 277 1.96 -9.15 -18.72
N PHE A 278 2.15 -8.97 -20.02
CA PHE A 278 1.05 -8.86 -20.99
C PHE A 278 0.59 -10.19 -21.61
N GLY A 279 1.35 -11.27 -21.41
CA GLY A 279 1.11 -12.56 -22.06
C GLY A 279 1.06 -12.49 -23.60
N ALA A 280 0.91 -13.65 -24.25
CA ALA A 280 0.97 -13.86 -25.71
C ALA A 280 2.38 -14.00 -26.31
N GLY A 281 2.41 -14.57 -27.51
CA GLY A 281 3.63 -14.91 -28.24
C GLY A 281 4.14 -13.78 -29.12
N PRO A 282 5.35 -13.92 -29.69
CA PRO A 282 6.05 -12.90 -30.46
C PRO A 282 5.38 -12.50 -31.79
N HIS A 283 4.15 -12.94 -32.08
CA HIS A 283 3.41 -12.61 -33.29
C HIS A 283 2.13 -11.79 -33.03
N ASP A 284 1.81 -11.49 -31.76
CA ASP A 284 0.70 -10.58 -31.43
C ASP A 284 1.19 -9.12 -31.44
N ALA A 285 0.82 -8.38 -32.49
CA ALA A 285 1.20 -6.97 -32.66
C ALA A 285 0.69 -6.08 -31.51
N VAL A 286 -0.46 -6.39 -30.91
CA VAL A 286 -1.01 -5.61 -29.79
C VAL A 286 -0.14 -5.82 -28.56
N THR A 287 0.15 -7.06 -28.20
CA THR A 287 1.07 -7.36 -27.09
C THR A 287 2.46 -6.79 -27.33
N GLN A 288 3.00 -6.88 -28.54
CA GLN A 288 4.30 -6.27 -28.86
C GLN A 288 4.30 -4.75 -28.60
N ALA A 289 3.24 -4.04 -28.99
CA ALA A 289 3.11 -2.61 -28.75
C ALA A 289 3.03 -2.28 -27.25
N LEU A 290 2.23 -3.04 -26.48
CA LEU A 290 2.16 -2.89 -25.02
C LEU A 290 3.52 -3.17 -24.37
N HIS A 291 4.19 -4.25 -24.78
CA HIS A 291 5.51 -4.65 -24.26
C HIS A 291 6.60 -3.61 -24.56
N ALA A 292 6.57 -2.99 -25.75
CA ALA A 292 7.47 -1.90 -26.10
C ALA A 292 7.24 -0.67 -25.21
N ARG A 293 5.98 -0.31 -24.93
CA ARG A 293 5.62 0.79 -24.03
C ARG A 293 6.07 0.51 -22.58
N LEU A 294 5.87 -0.72 -22.10
CA LEU A 294 6.37 -1.15 -20.79
C LEU A 294 7.90 -1.07 -20.71
N THR A 295 8.59 -1.53 -21.76
CA THR A 295 10.06 -1.48 -21.83
C THR A 295 10.57 -0.04 -21.73
N ALA A 296 9.93 0.91 -22.43
CA ALA A 296 10.27 2.33 -22.33
C ALA A 296 10.05 2.84 -20.89
N LEU A 297 8.87 2.55 -20.32
CA LEU A 297 8.49 3.05 -19.01
C LEU A 297 9.36 2.49 -17.88
N VAL A 298 9.78 1.23 -17.95
CA VAL A 298 10.71 0.62 -16.99
C VAL A 298 12.16 1.08 -17.24
N GLY A 299 12.54 1.30 -18.49
CA GLY A 299 13.88 1.79 -18.87
C GLY A 299 14.21 3.18 -18.31
N ASP A 300 13.20 4.03 -18.12
CA ASP A 300 13.34 5.38 -17.55
C ASP A 300 13.60 5.40 -16.03
N SER A 301 13.80 4.24 -15.39
CA SER A 301 14.02 4.14 -13.93
C SER A 301 15.40 4.63 -13.47
N GLY A 302 16.32 4.94 -14.39
CA GLY A 302 17.63 5.50 -14.07
C GLY A 302 18.64 4.52 -13.46
N VAL A 303 18.31 3.21 -13.46
CA VAL A 303 19.18 2.13 -12.96
C VAL A 303 19.90 1.49 -14.15
N PRO A 304 21.25 1.50 -14.20
CA PRO A 304 22.00 0.82 -15.26
C PRO A 304 21.82 -0.71 -15.19
N GLY A 305 21.73 -1.37 -16.35
CA GLY A 305 22.13 -2.78 -16.43
C GLY A 305 21.07 -3.87 -16.42
N SER A 306 19.77 -3.59 -16.48
CA SER A 306 18.82 -4.66 -16.85
C SER A 306 17.64 -4.16 -17.68
N ARG A 307 17.27 -4.98 -18.66
CA ARG A 307 16.26 -4.69 -19.69
C ARG A 307 15.26 -5.84 -19.71
N LEU A 308 13.98 -5.51 -19.88
CA LEU A 308 12.98 -6.53 -20.18
C LEU A 308 13.42 -7.36 -21.40
N PRO A 309 12.98 -8.64 -21.51
CA PRO A 309 13.19 -9.43 -22.71
C PRO A 309 12.79 -8.66 -23.97
N HIS A 310 13.52 -8.85 -25.08
CA HIS A 310 13.23 -8.12 -26.32
C HIS A 310 11.84 -8.41 -26.90
N GLN A 311 11.26 -9.57 -26.57
CA GLN A 311 9.95 -10.00 -27.02
C GLN A 311 9.11 -10.42 -25.81
N PRO A 312 7.77 -10.22 -25.87
CA PRO A 312 6.87 -10.70 -24.83
C PRO A 312 6.93 -12.23 -24.74
N VAL A 313 6.73 -12.72 -23.51
CA VAL A 313 6.74 -14.15 -23.18
C VAL A 313 5.32 -14.60 -22.86
N PRO A 314 4.91 -15.82 -23.28
CA PRO A 314 3.61 -16.36 -22.88
C PRO A 314 3.46 -16.48 -21.36
N ARG A 315 2.28 -16.10 -20.87
CA ARG A 315 1.92 -16.17 -19.46
C ARG A 315 1.21 -17.48 -19.14
N ALA A 316 1.83 -18.31 -18.31
CA ALA A 316 1.32 -19.61 -17.88
C ALA A 316 0.40 -19.50 -16.65
N ALA A 317 -0.44 -20.52 -16.45
CA ALA A 317 -1.18 -20.69 -15.19
C ALA A 317 -0.32 -21.47 -14.17
N GLY A 318 -0.57 -21.26 -12.87
CA GLY A 318 0.14 -21.93 -11.77
C GLY A 318 1.56 -21.44 -11.48
N SER A 319 1.99 -20.33 -12.09
CA SER A 319 3.36 -19.77 -12.03
C SER A 319 3.76 -19.08 -10.72
N GLY A 320 2.85 -18.90 -9.78
CA GLY A 320 3.05 -18.07 -8.57
C GLY A 320 3.91 -18.67 -7.44
N GLY A 321 4.29 -19.94 -7.54
CA GLY A 321 5.18 -20.60 -6.58
C GLY A 321 4.69 -20.55 -5.12
N SER A 322 5.65 -20.55 -4.18
CA SER A 322 5.35 -20.44 -2.73
C SER A 322 4.76 -19.09 -2.35
N VAL A 323 5.14 -18.00 -3.05
CA VAL A 323 4.63 -16.66 -2.76
C VAL A 323 3.11 -16.61 -2.89
N LEU A 324 2.59 -17.15 -4.00
CA LEU A 324 1.16 -17.25 -4.22
C LEU A 324 0.51 -18.23 -3.23
N ALA A 325 1.12 -19.40 -3.01
CA ALA A 325 0.60 -20.40 -2.07
C ALA A 325 0.38 -19.80 -0.67
N ASP A 326 1.37 -19.08 -0.13
CA ASP A 326 1.31 -18.41 1.18
C ASP A 326 0.27 -17.28 1.21
N CYS A 327 0.13 -16.52 0.11
CA CYS A 327 -0.88 -15.49 -0.02
C CYS A 327 -2.29 -16.09 0.06
N LEU A 328 -2.54 -17.16 -0.71
CA LEU A 328 -3.83 -17.85 -0.72
C LEU A 328 -4.12 -18.52 0.63
N ALA A 329 -3.12 -19.18 1.23
CA ALA A 329 -3.28 -19.84 2.52
C ALA A 329 -3.71 -18.85 3.61
N ARG A 330 -3.05 -17.68 3.70
CA ARG A 330 -3.41 -16.65 4.68
C ARG A 330 -4.76 -16.01 4.38
N GLY A 331 -5.01 -15.64 3.11
CA GLY A 331 -6.29 -15.05 2.71
C GLY A 331 -7.48 -15.95 3.02
N ARG A 332 -7.36 -17.26 2.73
CA ARG A 332 -8.38 -18.27 3.02
C ARG A 332 -8.56 -18.50 4.51
N LEU A 333 -7.47 -18.61 5.26
CA LEU A 333 -7.54 -18.75 6.72
C LEU A 333 -8.27 -17.56 7.35
N VAL A 334 -7.92 -16.34 6.93
CA VAL A 334 -8.60 -15.13 7.38
C VAL A 334 -10.09 -15.21 6.99
N ARG A 335 -10.42 -15.54 5.74
CA ARG A 335 -11.82 -15.69 5.28
C ARG A 335 -12.63 -16.69 6.09
N GLU A 336 -12.07 -17.83 6.45
CA GLU A 336 -12.76 -18.86 7.28
C GLU A 336 -13.19 -18.35 8.66
N HIS A 337 -12.53 -17.31 9.19
CA HIS A 337 -12.79 -16.78 10.53
C HIS A 337 -13.78 -15.60 10.56
N TYR A 338 -14.21 -15.08 9.40
CA TYR A 338 -15.23 -14.04 9.33
C TYR A 338 -16.49 -14.55 8.63
N ALA A 339 -17.62 -13.87 8.85
CA ALA A 339 -18.86 -14.20 8.16
C ALA A 339 -18.70 -14.04 6.64
N PRO A 340 -19.43 -14.83 5.81
CA PRO A 340 -19.31 -14.81 4.35
C PRO A 340 -19.53 -13.44 3.69
N GLU A 341 -20.15 -12.49 4.39
CA GLU A 341 -20.48 -11.14 3.90
C GLU A 341 -19.43 -10.06 4.28
N VAL A 342 -18.31 -10.46 4.91
CA VAL A 342 -17.27 -9.52 5.39
C VAL A 342 -16.16 -9.28 4.36
N PHE A 343 -15.92 -10.24 3.48
CA PHE A 343 -15.02 -10.09 2.33
C PHE A 343 -15.83 -9.66 1.09
N LEU A 344 -15.12 -9.03 0.14
CA LEU A 344 -15.55 -8.10 -0.91
C LEU A 344 -17.04 -8.10 -1.29
#